data_AF-A0A2N9L6L9-F1
#
_entry.id   AF-A0A2N9L6L9-F1
#
_cell.length_a   1.000
_cell.length_b   1.000
_cell.length_c   1.000
_cell.angle_alpha   90.00
_cell.angle_beta   90.00
_cell.angle_gamma   90.00
#
_symmetry.space_group_name_H-M   'P 1'
#
loop_
_entity.id
_entity.type
_entity.pdbx_description
1 polymer ?
#
loop_
_entity_poly.entity_id
_entity_poly.type
_entity_poly.pdbx_seq_one_letter_code
_entity_poly.pdbx_strand_id
1 'polypeptide(L)'
;MKVMVVWKTVPGKYKTALEQFLKTGGPLPAGAKTLGRWHVPGSILGWHLIEAKDLTAVAQHAAEWADVLEMEIYPVIEDAEAGAAAKKVYGK
;
A
#
# COMPACT_ATOMS: atom_id res chain seq x y z
N MET A 1 3.29 -4.96 -11.42
CA MET A 1 2.58 -3.67 -11.34
C MET A 1 2.85 -3.01 -9.99
N LYS A 2 2.75 -1.69 -9.91
CA LYS A 2 2.93 -0.94 -8.65
C LYS A 2 1.58 -0.52 -8.09
N VAL A 3 1.41 -0.70 -6.79
CA VAL A 3 0.18 -0.38 -6.08
C VAL A 3 0.55 0.40 -4.82
N MET A 4 -0.09 1.55 -4.64
CA MET A 4 -0.01 2.33 -3.42
C MET A 4 -1.16 1.91 -2.50
N VAL A 5 -0.81 1.45 -1.30
CA VAL A 5 -1.78 1.27 -0.20
C VAL A 5 -1.64 2.45 0.73
N VAL A 6 -2.68 3.25 0.85
CA VAL A 6 -2.81 4.30 1.87
C VAL A 6 -3.62 3.69 3.00
N TRP A 7 -3.06 3.65 4.20
CA TRP A 7 -3.72 3.04 5.34
C TRP A 7 -3.90 4.03 6.48
N LYS A 8 -5.00 3.91 7.20
CA LYS A 8 -5.30 4.68 8.41
C LYS A 8 -5.80 3.75 9.49
N THR A 9 -5.25 3.87 10.69
CA THR A 9 -5.67 3.02 11.81
C THR A 9 -7.09 3.38 12.25
N VAL A 10 -7.94 2.37 12.42
CA VAL A 10 -9.31 2.52 12.90
C VAL A 10 -9.30 3.13 14.31
N PRO A 11 -10.21 4.06 14.65
CA PRO A 11 -10.32 4.61 15.99
C PRO A 11 -10.41 3.52 17.08
N GLY A 12 -9.62 3.66 18.14
CA GLY A 12 -9.57 2.67 19.24
C GLY A 12 -8.75 1.41 18.96
N LYS A 13 -8.26 1.19 17.73
CA LYS A 13 -7.44 0.01 17.37
C LYS A 13 -5.94 0.25 17.38
N TYR A 14 -5.49 1.46 17.76
CA TYR A 14 -4.07 1.85 17.71
C TYR A 14 -3.12 0.82 18.32
N LYS A 15 -3.35 0.45 19.58
CA LYS A 15 -2.49 -0.50 20.29
C LYS A 15 -2.47 -1.87 19.59
N THR A 16 -3.63 -2.38 19.20
CA THR A 16 -3.76 -3.68 18.50
C THR A 16 -3.02 -3.68 17.17
N ALA A 17 -3.19 -2.63 16.35
CA ALA A 17 -2.49 -2.49 15.07
C ALA A 17 -0.97 -2.45 15.27
N LEU A 18 -0.51 -1.68 16.25
CA LEU A 18 0.92 -1.54 16.52
C LEU A 18 1.54 -2.84 17.07
N GLU A 19 0.84 -3.56 17.95
CA GLU A 19 1.29 -4.86 18.46
C GLU A 19 1.38 -5.90 17.34
N GLN A 20 0.38 -5.97 16.45
CA GLN A 20 0.42 -6.83 15.27
C GLN A 20 1.60 -6.48 14.36
N PHE A 21 1.86 -5.18 14.16
CA PHE A 21 2.99 -4.71 13.35
C PHE A 21 4.34 -5.05 13.99
N LEU A 22 4.54 -4.80 15.27
CA LEU A 22 5.78 -5.13 15.97
C LEU A 22 6.03 -6.65 16.00
N LYS A 23 4.98 -7.46 16.06
CA LYS A 23 5.08 -8.92 16.04
C LYS A 23 5.44 -9.49 14.66
N THR A 24 4.82 -8.97 13.60
CA THR A 24 4.90 -9.57 12.25
C THR A 24 5.85 -8.82 11.30
N GLY A 25 6.05 -7.52 11.52
CA GLY A 25 6.73 -6.61 10.59
C GLY A 25 5.90 -6.20 9.37
N GLY A 26 4.65 -6.69 9.27
CA GLY A 26 3.79 -6.55 8.09
C GLY A 26 4.45 -7.08 6.82
N PRO A 27 4.75 -8.39 6.74
CA PRO A 27 5.34 -8.98 5.55
C PRO A 27 4.31 -8.99 4.42
N LEU A 28 4.79 -8.91 3.19
CA LEU A 28 3.93 -9.08 2.02
C LEU A 28 3.80 -10.57 1.67
N PRO A 29 2.64 -11.00 1.15
CA PRO A 29 2.48 -12.34 0.59
C PRO A 29 3.42 -12.60 -0.59
N ALA A 30 3.60 -13.89 -0.93
CA ALA A 30 4.42 -14.29 -2.07
C ALA A 30 3.93 -13.64 -3.37
N GLY A 31 4.87 -13.20 -4.21
CA GLY A 31 4.54 -12.49 -5.45
C GLY A 31 4.35 -10.98 -5.29
N ALA A 32 4.55 -10.43 -4.08
CA ALA A 32 4.63 -9.00 -3.81
C ALA A 32 5.92 -8.64 -3.05
N LYS A 33 6.42 -7.41 -3.27
CA LYS A 33 7.57 -6.86 -2.56
C LYS A 33 7.36 -5.39 -2.22
N THR A 34 7.91 -4.95 -1.10
CA THR A 34 7.86 -3.55 -0.67
C THR A 34 8.89 -2.76 -1.45
N LEU A 35 8.45 -1.70 -2.14
CA LEU A 35 9.35 -0.70 -2.71
C LEU A 35 9.62 0.44 -1.73
N GLY A 36 8.63 0.77 -0.90
CA GLY A 36 8.78 1.77 0.16
C GLY A 36 7.60 1.75 1.12
N ARG A 37 7.84 2.19 2.36
CA ARG A 37 6.82 2.27 3.41
C ARG A 37 7.09 3.47 4.31
N TRP A 38 6.07 4.28 4.54
CA TRP A 38 6.16 5.53 5.29
C TRP A 38 5.03 5.62 6.32
N HIS A 39 5.33 6.24 7.45
CA HIS A 39 4.41 6.43 8.57
C HIS A 39 4.42 7.91 8.96
N VAL A 40 3.26 8.46 9.31
CA VAL A 40 3.24 9.72 10.07
C VAL A 40 3.77 9.51 11.48
N PRO A 41 4.22 10.57 12.19
CA PRO A 41 4.49 10.48 13.62
C PRO A 41 3.26 9.95 14.37
N GLY A 42 3.45 8.86 15.12
CA GLY A 42 2.37 8.14 15.80
C GLY A 42 1.78 6.97 15.01
N SER A 43 2.22 6.68 13.78
CA SER A 43 1.86 5.46 13.03
C SER A 43 0.37 5.18 12.91
N ILE A 44 -0.46 6.23 12.84
CA ILE A 44 -1.92 6.12 12.63
C ILE A 44 -2.35 6.30 11.17
N LEU A 45 -1.42 6.72 10.32
CA LEU A 45 -1.59 6.93 8.88
C LEU A 45 -0.27 6.62 8.20
N GLY A 46 -0.33 6.05 7.00
CA GLY A 46 0.87 5.86 6.20
C GLY A 46 0.60 5.37 4.79
N TRP A 47 1.69 5.05 4.13
CA TRP A 47 1.75 4.67 2.73
C TRP A 47 2.64 3.44 2.58
N HIS A 48 2.24 2.52 1.70
CA HIS A 48 3.03 1.35 1.35
C HIS A 48 2.98 1.16 -0.16
N LEU A 49 4.11 1.42 -0.81
CA LEU A 49 4.28 1.17 -2.23
C LEU A 49 4.72 -0.28 -2.43
N ILE A 50 3.88 -1.06 -3.09
CA ILE A 50 4.05 -2.49 -3.32
C ILE A 50 4.25 -2.72 -4.81
N GLU A 51 5.30 -3.46 -5.18
CA GLU A 51 5.38 -4.08 -6.50
C GLU A 51 4.85 -5.50 -6.38
N ALA A 52 3.78 -5.82 -7.14
CA ALA A 52 3.15 -7.13 -7.14
C ALA A 52 3.02 -7.68 -8.56
N LYS A 53 3.05 -9.00 -8.69
CA LYS A 53 2.79 -9.69 -9.96
C LYS A 53 1.34 -9.53 -10.39
N ASP A 54 0.42 -9.61 -9.44
CA ASP A 54 -1.02 -9.43 -9.61
C ASP A 54 -1.64 -8.84 -8.34
N LEU A 55 -2.94 -8.52 -8.38
CA LEU A 55 -3.65 -7.88 -7.27
C LEU A 55 -4.05 -8.86 -6.15
N THR A 56 -3.89 -10.17 -6.32
CA THR A 56 -4.31 -11.14 -5.30
C THR A 56 -3.46 -11.04 -4.04
N ALA A 57 -2.14 -10.86 -4.20
CA ALA A 57 -1.22 -10.64 -3.07
C ALA A 57 -1.52 -9.32 -2.33
N VAL A 58 -1.94 -8.28 -3.04
CA VAL A 58 -2.36 -7.00 -2.43
C VAL A 58 -3.67 -7.16 -1.67
N ALA A 59 -4.65 -7.87 -2.25
CA ALA A 59 -5.93 -8.14 -1.60
C ALA A 59 -5.76 -9.01 -0.34
N GLN A 60 -4.90 -10.04 -0.38
CA GLN A 60 -4.55 -10.82 0.80
C GLN A 60 -3.93 -9.92 1.87
N HIS A 61 -2.95 -9.08 1.51
CA HIS A 61 -2.34 -8.16 2.46
C HIS A 61 -3.37 -7.20 3.06
N ALA A 62 -4.28 -6.66 2.26
CA ALA A 62 -5.36 -5.83 2.77
C ALA A 62 -6.27 -6.61 3.75
N ALA A 63 -6.61 -7.86 3.45
CA ALA A 63 -7.43 -8.67 4.35
C ALA A 63 -6.75 -8.95 5.70
N GLU A 64 -5.43 -9.12 5.73
CA GLU A 64 -4.64 -9.34 6.97
C GLU A 64 -4.71 -8.16 7.94
N TRP A 65 -5.03 -6.95 7.44
CA TRP A 65 -5.04 -5.71 8.21
C TRP A 65 -6.42 -5.05 8.32
N ALA A 66 -7.43 -5.58 7.63
CA ALA A 66 -8.75 -4.96 7.51
C ALA A 66 -9.48 -4.75 8.85
N ASP A 67 -9.19 -5.55 9.87
CA ASP A 67 -9.81 -5.42 11.21
C ASP A 67 -9.29 -4.21 12.00
N VAL A 68 -8.13 -3.65 11.61
CA VAL A 68 -7.45 -2.59 12.36
C VAL A 68 -7.07 -1.37 11.52
N LEU A 69 -7.07 -1.48 10.19
CA LEU A 69 -6.80 -0.39 9.25
C LEU A 69 -7.95 -0.20 8.26
N GLU A 70 -8.29 1.05 7.99
CA GLU A 70 -9.00 1.47 6.78
C GLU A 70 -7.97 1.69 5.67
N MET A 71 -8.20 1.12 4.49
CA MET A 71 -7.23 1.14 3.39
C MET A 71 -7.84 1.60 2.08
N GLU A 72 -7.12 2.48 1.40
CA GLU A 72 -7.34 2.85 0.01
C GLU A 72 -6.21 2.27 -0.86
N ILE A 73 -6.56 1.65 -1.98
CA ILE A 73 -5.63 0.86 -2.80
C ILE A 73 -5.67 1.38 -4.24
N TYR A 74 -4.55 1.92 -4.70
CA TYR A 74 -4.45 2.58 -5.99
C TYR A 74 -3.35 1.95 -6.86
N PRO A 75 -3.67 1.39 -8.05
CA PRO A 75 -2.65 1.13 -9.05
C PRO A 75 -1.96 2.45 -9.43
N VAL A 76 -0.63 2.45 -9.44
CA VAL A 76 0.16 3.64 -9.75
C VAL A 76 1.21 3.33 -10.82
N ILE A 77 1.58 4.36 -11.57
CA ILE A 77 2.63 4.34 -12.60
C ILE A 77 3.57 5.51 -12.35
N GLU A 78 4.75 5.46 -12.95
CA GLU A 78 5.75 6.53 -12.82
C GLU A 78 5.58 7.65 -13.84
N ASP A 79 6.19 8.80 -13.56
CA ASP A 79 6.12 10.00 -14.40
C ASP A 79 6.42 9.72 -15.87
N ALA A 80 7.39 8.83 -16.16
CA ALA A 80 7.74 8.45 -17.52
C ALA A 80 6.58 7.76 -18.26
N GLU A 81 5.89 6.83 -17.60
CA GLU A 81 4.75 6.10 -18.18
C GLU A 81 3.53 7.01 -18.31
N ALA A 82 3.25 7.81 -17.27
CA ALA A 82 2.16 8.79 -17.28
C ALA A 82 2.35 9.82 -18.39
N GLY A 83 3.57 10.35 -18.54
CA GLY A 83 3.94 11.28 -19.60
C GLY A 83 3.85 10.65 -20.99
N ALA A 84 4.31 9.40 -21.17
CA ALA A 84 4.19 8.68 -22.43
C ALA A 84 2.72 8.44 -22.82
N ALA A 85 1.85 8.13 -21.86
CA ALA A 85 0.42 7.99 -22.09
C ALA A 85 -0.22 9.33 -22.52
N ALA A 86 0.09 10.43 -21.81
CA ALA A 86 -0.43 11.76 -22.14
C ALA A 86 0.01 12.23 -23.54
N LYS A 87 1.28 12.00 -23.91
CA LYS A 87 1.83 12.35 -25.23
C LYS A 87 1.06 11.71 -26.39
N LYS A 88 0.61 10.46 -26.24
CA LYS A 88 -0.20 9.75 -27.25
C LYS A 88 -1.53 10.46 -27.54
N VAL A 89 -2.11 11.12 -26.55
CA VAL A 89 -3.38 11.87 -26.69
C VAL A 89 -3.13 13.24 -27.29
N TYR A 90 -2.09 13.94 -26.83
CA TYR A 90 -1.84 15.33 -27.19
C TYR A 90 -0.85 15.53 -28.36
N GLY A 91 -0.38 14.45 -28.99
CA GLY A 91 0.46 14.52 -30.19
C GLY A 91 1.83 15.18 -29.98
N LYS A 92 2.41 15.06 -28.79
CA LYS A 92 3.74 15.59 -28.45
C LYS A 92 4.82 14.51 -28.45
#